data_AF-A0A971SYK3-F1
#
_entry.id   AF-A0A971SYK3-F1
#
_cell.length_a   1.000
_cell.length_b   1.000
_cell.length_c   1.000
_cell.angle_alpha   90.00
_cell.angle_beta   90.00
_cell.angle_gamma   90.00
#
_symmetry.space_group_name_H-M   'P 1'
#
loop_
_entity.id
_entity.type
_entity.pdbx_description
1 polymer ?
#
loop_
_entity_poly.entity_id
_entity_poly.type
_entity_poly.pdbx_seq_one_letter_code
_entity_poly.pdbx_strand_id
1 'polypeptide(L)'
;MSKNNVVDWTTITNFVIDAFVGYGVPRNDAIICADVLLESDKRGIESHGVNRFKPIYLDRIKAGIQNPVTNITIIKETETTAVLDAGDGMGQVAGYRAMSMAIEKAKRYGMGGVVVQNSCHYGIAGYYTSMATRAGCVGITGTNARPSVAPTFGVENMLGTNPLTIGLPTDEPFDFNLDCATSIVQRGKIEYYARMGKDTPAGMVIGRDGKPQTDSKKILRDLNTGDAALAPLGGIGEEMAGYKGYGYATAVEILSAAFTGGPFMKALSGIGKNGEKIPFHLGHFFFAIDTEHFMGEVIFRKTAGDICRALRASAKAPGCDRIYTAGEKEFECRLARKDGVPINESVQKELIAIRDELGLTQYRFPFED
;
A
#
# COMPACT_ATOMS: atom_id res chain seq x y z
N MET A 1 -11.68 26.48 2.24
CA MET A 1 -11.10 25.53 3.22
C MET A 1 -10.42 26.38 4.28
N SER A 2 -10.79 26.22 5.56
CA SER A 2 -10.16 27.00 6.63
C SER A 2 -8.67 26.66 6.68
N LYS A 3 -7.82 27.68 6.85
CA LYS A 3 -6.35 27.50 6.95
C LYS A 3 -5.92 26.64 8.16
N ASN A 4 -6.81 26.35 9.10
CA ASN A 4 -6.48 25.64 10.35
C ASN A 4 -6.34 24.12 10.23
N ASN A 5 -6.61 23.47 9.09
CA ASN A 5 -6.60 22.00 9.02
C ASN A 5 -5.33 21.36 8.41
N VAL A 6 -4.29 22.14 8.12
CA VAL A 6 -3.03 21.63 7.55
C VAL A 6 -1.96 21.60 8.64
N VAL A 7 -1.39 20.41 8.90
CA VAL A 7 -0.25 20.24 9.82
C VAL A 7 1.03 20.21 8.99
N ASP A 8 2.02 21.03 9.33
CA ASP A 8 3.29 21.07 8.60
C ASP A 8 4.04 19.72 8.70
N TRP A 9 4.88 19.44 7.70
CA TRP A 9 5.56 18.15 7.60
C TRP A 9 6.49 17.87 8.76
N THR A 10 7.14 18.89 9.34
CA THR A 10 8.06 18.70 10.46
C THR A 10 7.30 18.26 11.69
N THR A 11 6.23 18.99 12.04
CA THR A 11 5.39 18.69 13.20
C THR A 11 4.75 17.31 13.09
N ILE A 12 4.10 16.98 11.96
CA ILE A 12 3.43 15.68 11.83
C ILE A 12 4.44 14.52 11.80
N THR A 13 5.61 14.69 11.18
CA THR A 13 6.65 13.65 11.15
C THR A 13 7.15 13.34 12.55
N ASN A 14 7.53 14.37 13.31
CA ASN A 14 8.02 14.19 14.67
C ASN A 14 6.95 13.61 15.58
N PHE A 15 5.70 14.07 15.47
CA PHE A 15 4.57 13.52 16.22
C PHE A 15 4.38 12.03 15.94
N VAL A 16 4.32 11.62 14.67
CA VAL A 16 4.12 10.21 14.29
C VAL A 16 5.26 9.33 14.78
N ILE A 17 6.52 9.81 14.70
CA ILE A 17 7.69 9.10 15.22
C ILE A 17 7.60 8.92 16.74
N ASP A 18 7.39 10.01 17.47
CA ASP A 18 7.34 9.97 18.94
C ASP A 18 6.15 9.14 19.43
N ALA A 19 5.02 9.19 18.74
CA ALA A 19 3.87 8.35 19.04
C ALA A 19 4.15 6.86 18.79
N PHE A 20 4.80 6.48 17.68
CA PHE A 20 5.25 5.11 17.48
C PHE A 20 6.20 4.64 18.59
N VAL A 21 7.15 5.49 19.00
CA VAL A 21 8.06 5.21 20.12
C VAL A 21 7.29 5.00 21.42
N GLY A 22 6.28 5.83 21.71
CA GLY A 22 5.40 5.68 22.87
C GLY A 22 4.63 4.36 22.89
N TYR A 23 4.41 3.75 21.71
CA TYR A 23 3.80 2.43 21.55
C TYR A 23 4.83 1.28 21.48
N GLY A 24 6.10 1.56 21.80
CA GLY A 24 7.16 0.56 21.93
C GLY A 24 7.90 0.25 20.63
N VAL A 25 7.65 0.97 19.53
CA VAL A 25 8.41 0.79 18.29
C VAL A 25 9.81 1.39 18.48
N PRO A 26 10.91 0.66 18.20
CA PRO A 26 12.26 1.21 18.31
C PRO A 26 12.42 2.48 17.46
N ARG A 27 13.14 3.50 17.94
CA ARG A 27 13.14 4.82 17.27
C ARG A 27 13.57 4.80 15.81
N ASN A 28 14.57 3.99 15.45
CA ASN A 28 14.99 3.83 14.05
C ASN A 28 13.89 3.21 13.18
N ASP A 29 13.13 2.26 13.73
CA ASP A 29 12.00 1.62 13.07
C ASP A 29 10.79 2.57 12.97
N ALA A 30 10.58 3.41 13.98
CA ALA A 30 9.56 4.44 13.99
C ALA A 30 9.79 5.50 12.91
N ILE A 31 11.05 5.86 12.64
CA ILE A 31 11.43 6.76 11.53
C ILE A 31 11.01 6.14 10.18
N ILE A 32 11.30 4.86 9.96
CA ILE A 32 10.89 4.14 8.74
C ILE A 32 9.36 4.13 8.63
N CYS A 33 8.66 3.77 9.72
CA CYS A 33 7.20 3.70 9.72
C CYS A 33 6.56 5.06 9.41
N ALA A 34 7.07 6.14 10.01
CA ALA A 34 6.60 7.50 9.75
C ALA A 34 6.88 7.95 8.31
N ASP A 35 8.07 7.64 7.77
CA ASP A 35 8.41 7.99 6.39
C ASP A 35 7.49 7.31 5.38
N VAL A 36 7.25 5.99 5.51
CA VAL A 36 6.32 5.25 4.64
C VAL A 36 4.90 5.80 4.74
N LEU A 37 4.43 6.09 5.97
CA LEU A 37 3.08 6.59 6.20
C LEU A 37 2.90 7.98 5.58
N LEU A 38 3.84 8.88 5.81
CA LEU A 38 3.75 10.27 5.34
C LEU A 38 4.08 10.39 3.85
N GLU A 39 4.85 9.46 3.28
CA GLU A 39 5.00 9.34 1.84
C GLU A 39 3.64 9.10 1.16
N SER A 40 2.77 8.30 1.77
CA SER A 40 1.39 8.10 1.32
C SER A 40 0.62 9.42 1.24
N ASP A 41 0.71 10.24 2.28
CA ASP A 41 0.04 11.55 2.31
C ASP A 41 0.67 12.55 1.34
N LYS A 42 2.00 12.57 1.20
CA LYS A 42 2.67 13.40 0.19
C LYS A 42 2.17 13.07 -1.22
N ARG A 43 1.93 11.79 -1.52
CA ARG A 43 1.42 11.32 -2.82
C ARG A 43 -0.08 11.48 -3.00
N GLY A 44 -0.83 11.94 -1.99
CA GLY A 44 -2.29 12.02 -2.05
C GLY A 44 -3.00 10.68 -1.90
N ILE A 45 -2.30 9.62 -1.47
CA ILE A 45 -2.86 8.29 -1.21
C ILE A 45 -3.38 8.27 0.23
N GLU A 46 -4.47 8.99 0.48
CA GLU A 46 -4.99 9.23 1.84
C GLU A 46 -5.52 7.96 2.54
N SER A 47 -5.72 6.87 1.79
CA SER A 47 -6.19 5.59 2.33
C SER A 47 -5.13 4.82 3.12
N HIS A 48 -3.85 5.22 3.04
CA HIS A 48 -2.71 4.54 3.66
C HIS A 48 -1.78 5.48 4.45
N GLY A 49 -2.13 6.77 4.58
CA GLY A 49 -1.39 7.77 5.35
C GLY A 49 -1.84 7.89 6.81
N VAL A 50 -1.73 9.09 7.39
CA VAL A 50 -2.06 9.38 8.80
C VAL A 50 -3.49 8.98 9.17
N ASN A 51 -4.43 8.98 8.22
CA ASN A 51 -5.79 8.45 8.41
C ASN A 51 -5.84 6.98 8.85
N ARG A 52 -4.75 6.21 8.68
CA ARG A 52 -4.62 4.82 9.14
C ARG A 52 -3.73 4.68 10.36
N PHE A 53 -3.10 5.76 10.81
CA PHE A 53 -2.10 5.74 11.88
C PHE A 53 -2.63 5.02 13.13
N LYS A 54 -3.74 5.54 13.69
CA LYS A 54 -4.37 4.96 14.86
C LYS A 54 -5.00 3.58 14.60
N PRO A 55 -5.96 3.43 13.66
CA PRO A 55 -6.75 2.19 13.57
C PRO A 55 -5.99 0.99 13.00
N ILE A 56 -4.97 1.19 12.16
CA ILE A 56 -4.24 0.10 11.51
C ILE A 56 -2.94 -0.23 12.23
N TYR A 57 -2.32 0.73 12.93
CA TYR A 57 -1.05 0.45 13.61
C TYR A 57 -1.18 0.47 15.12
N LEU A 58 -1.53 1.61 15.71
CA LEU A 58 -1.54 1.76 17.18
C LEU A 58 -2.57 0.83 17.86
N ASP A 59 -3.78 0.78 17.33
CA ASP A 59 -4.85 -0.09 17.86
C ASP A 59 -4.53 -1.57 17.64
N ARG A 60 -3.79 -1.92 16.58
CA ARG A 60 -3.36 -3.31 16.33
C ARG A 60 -2.21 -3.73 17.23
N ILE A 61 -1.29 -2.83 17.57
CA ILE A 61 -0.27 -3.06 18.61
C ILE A 61 -0.96 -3.37 19.94
N LYS A 62 -1.90 -2.50 20.36
CA LYS A 62 -2.69 -2.70 21.59
C LYS A 62 -3.49 -4.01 21.59
N ALA A 63 -4.01 -4.42 20.43
CA ALA A 63 -4.77 -5.65 20.29
C ALA A 63 -3.90 -6.91 20.14
N GLY A 64 -2.56 -6.81 20.14
CA GLY A 64 -1.66 -7.95 19.97
C GLY A 64 -1.68 -8.56 18.55
N ILE A 65 -2.18 -7.81 17.56
CA ILE A 65 -2.26 -8.26 16.15
C ILE A 65 -0.94 -7.99 15.42
N GLN A 66 -0.13 -7.05 15.90
CA GLN A 66 1.18 -6.74 15.36
C GLN A 66 2.16 -6.38 16.48
N ASN A 67 3.41 -6.78 16.34
CA ASN A 67 4.47 -6.51 17.30
C ASN A 67 5.13 -5.15 16.99
N PRO A 68 5.35 -4.29 18.01
CA PRO A 68 5.99 -3.00 17.79
C PRO A 68 7.48 -3.13 17.46
N VAL A 69 8.15 -4.19 17.95
CA VAL A 69 9.55 -4.51 17.65
C VAL A 69 9.60 -5.49 16.47
N THR A 70 10.35 -5.13 15.43
CA THR A 70 10.46 -5.93 14.20
C THR A 70 11.75 -6.75 14.20
N ASN A 71 11.66 -7.98 14.72
CA ASN A 71 12.78 -8.92 14.81
C ASN A 71 12.85 -9.79 13.56
N ILE A 72 13.59 -9.31 12.55
CA ILE A 72 13.74 -10.06 11.29
C ILE A 72 14.75 -11.18 11.44
N THR A 73 14.34 -12.38 11.03
CA THR A 73 15.21 -13.56 10.91
C THR A 73 15.39 -13.90 9.43
N ILE A 74 16.65 -14.08 9.00
CA ILE A 74 16.94 -14.60 7.66
C ILE A 74 16.81 -16.13 7.72
N ILE A 75 15.79 -16.67 7.07
CA ILE A 75 15.55 -18.13 7.02
C ILE A 75 16.49 -18.78 6.01
N LYS A 76 16.69 -18.12 4.86
CA LYS A 76 17.53 -18.60 3.77
C LYS A 76 18.07 -17.43 2.99
N GLU A 77 19.33 -17.51 2.58
CA GLU A 77 19.97 -16.50 1.75
C GLU A 77 20.89 -17.14 0.72
N THR A 78 20.93 -16.54 -0.47
CA THR A 78 21.84 -16.81 -1.57
C THR A 78 22.35 -15.47 -2.11
N GLU A 79 23.20 -15.50 -3.14
CA GLU A 79 23.73 -14.31 -3.80
C GLU A 79 22.63 -13.36 -4.26
N THR A 80 21.58 -13.91 -4.89
CA THR A 80 20.51 -13.12 -5.52
C THR A 80 19.16 -13.21 -4.81
N THR A 81 18.99 -14.11 -3.83
CA THR A 81 17.70 -14.26 -3.12
C THR A 81 17.80 -14.33 -1.60
N ALA A 82 16.75 -13.92 -0.89
CA ALA A 82 16.59 -14.18 0.55
C ALA A 82 15.13 -14.40 0.96
N VAL A 83 14.93 -15.17 2.02
CA VAL A 83 13.65 -15.44 2.68
C VAL A 83 13.72 -14.93 4.11
N LEU A 84 12.83 -14.01 4.47
CA LEU A 84 12.79 -13.35 5.76
C LEU A 84 11.53 -13.72 6.55
N ASP A 85 11.68 -13.92 7.85
CA ASP A 85 10.58 -13.93 8.82
C ASP A 85 10.56 -12.58 9.54
N ALA A 86 9.43 -11.87 9.53
CA ALA A 86 9.31 -10.56 10.19
C ALA A 86 8.79 -10.64 11.64
N GLY A 87 8.45 -11.83 12.16
CA GLY A 87 8.02 -12.04 13.54
C GLY A 87 6.76 -11.25 13.92
N ASP A 88 5.83 -11.07 12.97
CA ASP A 88 4.64 -10.24 13.03
C ASP A 88 4.92 -8.77 13.39
N GLY A 89 6.14 -8.29 13.11
CA GLY A 89 6.55 -6.92 13.31
C GLY A 89 5.94 -5.91 12.35
N MET A 90 6.43 -4.68 12.40
CA MET A 90 5.97 -3.58 11.56
C MET A 90 6.27 -3.86 10.08
N GLY A 91 5.23 -3.97 9.25
CA GLY A 91 5.36 -4.29 7.83
C GLY A 91 6.20 -3.28 7.05
N GLN A 92 6.17 -2.00 7.47
CA GLN A 92 7.01 -0.95 6.89
C GLN A 92 8.49 -1.21 7.08
N VAL A 93 8.88 -1.68 8.27
CA VAL A 93 10.27 -2.01 8.60
C VAL A 93 10.71 -3.25 7.84
N ALA A 94 9.86 -4.27 7.81
CA ALA A 94 10.13 -5.49 7.05
C ALA A 94 10.30 -5.21 5.56
N GLY A 95 9.40 -4.43 4.95
CA GLY A 95 9.49 -4.06 3.54
C GLY A 95 10.69 -3.18 3.22
N TYR A 96 11.00 -2.20 4.07
CA TYR A 96 12.17 -1.33 3.89
C TYR A 96 13.46 -2.16 3.87
N ARG A 97 13.65 -3.02 4.87
CA ARG A 97 14.85 -3.87 4.96
C ARG A 97 14.92 -4.88 3.83
N ALA A 98 13.78 -5.49 3.44
CA ALA A 98 13.73 -6.45 2.35
C ALA A 98 14.07 -5.82 0.99
N MET A 99 13.47 -4.68 0.65
CA MET A 99 13.80 -3.99 -0.60
C MET A 99 15.23 -3.44 -0.59
N SER A 100 15.74 -2.95 0.54
CA SER A 100 17.14 -2.53 0.66
C SER A 100 18.11 -3.68 0.35
N MET A 101 17.83 -4.87 0.89
CA MET A 101 18.60 -6.08 0.61
C MET A 101 18.45 -6.54 -0.85
N ALA A 102 17.25 -6.46 -1.43
CA ALA A 102 17.04 -6.76 -2.85
C ALA A 102 17.86 -5.83 -3.75
N ILE A 103 17.90 -4.53 -3.45
CA ILE A 103 18.70 -3.54 -4.17
C ILE A 103 20.20 -3.85 -4.03
N GLU A 104 20.69 -4.16 -2.82
CA GLU A 104 22.10 -4.52 -2.60
C GLU A 104 22.50 -5.73 -3.45
N LYS A 105 21.66 -6.77 -3.48
CA LYS A 105 21.87 -7.98 -4.30
C LYS A 105 21.84 -7.64 -5.79
N ALA A 106 20.87 -6.85 -6.23
CA ALA A 106 20.76 -6.42 -7.63
C ALA A 106 21.98 -5.61 -8.08
N LYS A 107 22.51 -4.73 -7.23
CA LYS A 107 23.72 -3.95 -7.54
C LYS A 107 24.99 -4.79 -7.68
N ARG A 108 25.04 -5.97 -7.06
CA ARG A 108 26.20 -6.87 -7.17
C ARG A 108 26.05 -7.89 -8.30
N TYR A 109 24.83 -8.34 -8.56
CA TYR A 109 24.57 -9.53 -9.37
C TYR A 109 23.54 -9.31 -10.49
N GLY A 110 23.14 -8.06 -10.73
CA GLY A 110 22.15 -7.65 -11.73
C GLY A 110 20.69 -7.81 -11.29
N MET A 111 20.39 -8.80 -10.44
CA MET A 111 19.05 -9.04 -9.91
C MET A 111 19.09 -9.44 -8.44
N GLY A 112 18.09 -9.01 -7.68
CA GLY A 112 17.92 -9.35 -6.28
C GLY A 112 16.45 -9.57 -5.94
N GLY A 113 16.16 -10.62 -5.17
CA GLY A 113 14.80 -10.93 -4.75
C GLY A 113 14.69 -11.33 -3.30
N VAL A 114 13.85 -10.63 -2.55
CA VAL A 114 13.64 -10.89 -1.13
C VAL A 114 12.16 -11.08 -0.87
N VAL A 115 11.81 -12.16 -0.19
CA VAL A 115 10.43 -12.45 0.21
C VAL A 115 10.33 -12.46 1.72
N VAL A 116 9.16 -12.08 2.24
CA VAL A 116 8.92 -11.92 3.67
C VAL A 116 7.67 -12.71 4.05
N GLN A 117 7.72 -13.43 5.16
CA GLN A 117 6.55 -14.04 5.82
C GLN A 117 6.34 -13.47 7.22
N ASN A 118 5.19 -13.78 7.81
CA ASN A 118 4.82 -13.37 9.16
C ASN A 118 5.00 -11.86 9.35
N SER A 119 4.49 -11.08 8.40
CA SER A 119 4.55 -9.61 8.44
C SER A 119 3.16 -9.01 8.64
N CYS A 120 3.13 -7.71 8.89
CA CYS A 120 1.91 -6.91 8.92
C CYS A 120 1.74 -6.02 7.67
N HIS A 121 0.69 -5.20 7.67
CA HIS A 121 0.42 -4.20 6.64
C HIS A 121 1.63 -3.27 6.46
N TYR A 122 2.05 -3.06 5.21
CA TYR A 122 3.31 -2.37 4.90
C TYR A 122 3.13 -0.95 4.31
N GLY A 123 1.97 -0.33 4.46
CA GLY A 123 1.71 0.98 3.85
C GLY A 123 1.48 0.92 2.34
N ILE A 124 1.94 1.95 1.62
CA ILE A 124 1.86 2.00 0.16
C ILE A 124 2.97 1.16 -0.48
N ALA A 125 2.60 0.29 -1.42
CA ALA A 125 3.56 -0.58 -2.10
C ALA A 125 4.55 0.23 -2.98
N GLY A 126 4.08 1.35 -3.53
CA GLY A 126 4.87 2.29 -4.32
C GLY A 126 6.03 2.96 -3.58
N TYR A 127 6.08 2.89 -2.24
CA TYR A 127 7.24 3.35 -1.48
C TYR A 127 8.48 2.50 -1.81
N TYR A 128 8.33 1.18 -1.80
CA TYR A 128 9.44 0.24 -1.98
C TYR A 128 9.97 0.25 -3.41
N THR A 129 9.09 0.34 -4.40
CA THR A 129 9.54 0.49 -5.79
C THR A 129 10.28 1.82 -6.01
N SER A 130 9.90 2.90 -5.32
CA SER A 130 10.67 4.15 -5.34
C SER A 130 12.03 4.05 -4.67
N MET A 131 12.22 3.14 -3.70
CA MET A 131 13.57 2.85 -3.19
C MET A 131 14.45 2.28 -4.30
N ALA A 132 13.92 1.35 -5.10
CA ALA A 132 14.65 0.74 -6.21
C ALA A 132 14.95 1.76 -7.32
N THR A 133 13.98 2.57 -7.75
CA THR A 133 14.20 3.54 -8.85
C THR A 133 15.20 4.64 -8.47
N ARG A 134 15.22 5.07 -7.21
CA ARG A 134 16.25 6.00 -6.69
C ARG A 134 17.65 5.39 -6.69
N ALA A 135 17.75 4.07 -6.59
CA ALA A 135 19.01 3.35 -6.72
C ALA A 135 19.36 3.00 -8.17
N GLY A 136 18.60 3.46 -9.18
CA GLY A 136 18.84 3.11 -10.59
C GLY A 136 18.40 1.68 -10.95
N CYS A 137 17.56 1.05 -10.11
CA CYS A 137 16.99 -0.27 -10.35
C CYS A 137 15.52 -0.18 -10.76
N VAL A 138 15.06 -1.14 -11.57
CA VAL A 138 13.63 -1.47 -11.67
C VAL A 138 13.19 -2.15 -10.38
N GLY A 139 12.09 -1.70 -9.79
CA GLY A 139 11.51 -2.30 -8.59
C GLY A 139 10.17 -2.97 -8.88
N ILE A 140 9.97 -4.18 -8.38
CA ILE A 140 8.70 -4.90 -8.46
C ILE A 140 8.35 -5.41 -7.07
N THR A 141 7.13 -5.17 -6.61
CA THR A 141 6.68 -5.63 -5.29
C THR A 141 5.18 -5.90 -5.25
N GLY A 142 4.76 -6.67 -4.27
CA GLY A 142 3.38 -6.90 -3.92
C GLY A 142 3.27 -7.55 -2.56
N THR A 143 2.02 -7.66 -2.10
CA THR A 143 1.66 -8.28 -0.83
C THR A 143 0.31 -8.99 -0.97
N ASN A 144 0.13 -10.09 -0.26
CA ASN A 144 -1.20 -10.63 -0.03
C ASN A 144 -1.89 -9.89 1.12
N ALA A 145 -3.21 -9.99 1.19
CA ALA A 145 -3.98 -9.33 2.24
C ALA A 145 -5.18 -10.18 2.66
N ARG A 146 -5.85 -9.76 3.73
CA ARG A 146 -7.09 -10.39 4.18
C ARG A 146 -8.10 -10.52 3.01
N PRO A 147 -8.87 -11.61 2.93
CA PRO A 147 -9.82 -11.82 1.85
C PRO A 147 -10.85 -10.69 1.73
N SER A 148 -11.01 -10.18 0.52
CA SER A 148 -11.98 -9.12 0.17
C SER A 148 -12.38 -9.10 -1.31
N VAL A 149 -11.68 -9.85 -2.16
CA VAL A 149 -11.90 -9.93 -3.61
C VAL A 149 -12.40 -11.34 -3.96
N ALA A 150 -13.41 -11.42 -4.81
CA ALA A 150 -13.89 -12.68 -5.36
C ALA A 150 -13.10 -13.08 -6.61
N PRO A 151 -12.83 -14.39 -6.82
CA PRO A 151 -12.33 -14.86 -8.10
C PRO A 151 -13.39 -14.66 -9.19
N THR A 152 -12.99 -14.65 -10.46
CA THR A 152 -13.97 -14.60 -11.57
C THR A 152 -14.96 -15.75 -11.45
N PHE A 153 -16.26 -15.43 -11.58
CA PHE A 153 -17.40 -16.34 -11.33
C PHE A 153 -17.59 -16.80 -9.87
N GLY A 154 -16.76 -16.34 -8.94
CA GLY A 154 -16.97 -16.48 -7.50
C GLY A 154 -17.78 -15.33 -6.93
N VAL A 155 -18.38 -15.57 -5.77
CA VAL A 155 -19.11 -14.57 -4.96
C VAL A 155 -18.58 -14.46 -3.53
N GLU A 156 -17.49 -15.18 -3.24
CA GLU A 156 -16.89 -15.25 -1.91
C GLU A 156 -15.59 -14.44 -1.84
N ASN A 157 -15.35 -13.79 -0.71
CA ASN A 157 -14.06 -13.17 -0.39
C ASN A 157 -12.97 -14.25 -0.28
N MET A 158 -12.08 -14.31 -1.27
CA MET A 158 -11.00 -15.31 -1.32
C MET A 158 -9.62 -14.66 -1.33
N LEU A 159 -9.42 -13.63 -2.15
CA LEU A 159 -8.14 -12.95 -2.32
C LEU A 159 -8.15 -11.60 -1.59
N GLY A 160 -6.98 -11.13 -1.17
CA GLY A 160 -6.83 -9.73 -0.80
C GLY A 160 -6.94 -8.79 -2.01
N THR A 161 -6.85 -7.48 -1.77
CA THR A 161 -6.73 -6.49 -2.86
C THR A 161 -5.38 -6.56 -3.58
N ASN A 162 -4.44 -7.33 -3.02
CA ASN A 162 -3.22 -7.86 -3.64
C ASN A 162 -2.55 -6.91 -4.64
N PRO A 163 -1.99 -5.77 -4.19
CA PRO A 163 -1.37 -4.82 -5.10
C PRO A 163 -0.16 -5.44 -5.82
N LEU A 164 -0.02 -5.09 -7.09
CA LEU A 164 1.16 -5.37 -7.91
C LEU A 164 1.74 -4.04 -8.35
N THR A 165 2.94 -3.73 -7.86
CA THR A 165 3.54 -2.42 -8.03
C THR A 165 4.85 -2.55 -8.79
N ILE A 166 5.03 -1.68 -9.79
CA ILE A 166 6.23 -1.61 -10.63
C ILE A 166 6.73 -0.18 -10.69
N GLY A 167 7.99 0.03 -10.30
CA GLY A 167 8.71 1.30 -10.45
C GLY A 167 9.82 1.17 -11.48
N LEU A 168 9.89 2.13 -12.40
CA LEU A 168 10.89 2.20 -13.47
C LEU A 168 11.56 3.58 -13.44
N PRO A 169 12.91 3.65 -13.35
CA PRO A 169 13.60 4.94 -13.37
C PRO A 169 13.40 5.68 -14.70
N THR A 170 13.17 6.99 -14.66
CA THR A 170 13.01 7.84 -15.87
C THR A 170 13.99 9.01 -15.88
N ASP A 171 14.07 9.74 -16.99
CA ASP A 171 14.78 11.03 -17.09
C ASP A 171 13.87 12.25 -16.80
N GLU A 172 12.69 12.01 -16.21
CA GLU A 172 11.71 13.05 -15.87
C GLU A 172 11.86 13.50 -14.40
N PRO A 173 11.17 14.56 -13.94
CA PRO A 173 11.17 14.96 -12.52
C PRO A 173 10.62 13.92 -11.55
N PHE A 174 10.02 12.83 -12.06
CA PHE A 174 9.48 11.72 -11.32
C PHE A 174 9.67 10.41 -12.10
N ASP A 175 9.91 9.32 -11.39
CA ASP A 175 9.99 7.97 -11.98
C ASP A 175 8.59 7.43 -12.31
N PHE A 176 8.49 6.53 -13.30
CA PHE A 176 7.25 5.80 -13.54
C PHE A 176 6.99 4.88 -12.35
N ASN A 177 5.80 4.99 -11.75
CA ASN A 177 5.43 4.16 -10.61
C ASN A 177 3.97 3.76 -10.66
N LEU A 178 3.70 2.53 -11.11
CA LEU A 178 2.37 1.95 -11.09
C LEU A 178 2.13 1.32 -9.71
N ASP A 179 1.38 2.02 -8.86
CA ASP A 179 1.00 1.57 -7.52
C ASP A 179 -0.52 1.37 -7.41
N CYS A 180 -0.98 0.15 -7.68
CA CYS A 180 -2.40 -0.15 -7.70
C CYS A 180 -2.73 -1.53 -7.12
N ALA A 181 -3.91 -1.61 -6.50
CA ALA A 181 -4.55 -2.88 -6.18
C ALA A 181 -4.92 -3.64 -7.47
N THR A 182 -5.05 -4.96 -7.36
CA THR A 182 -5.57 -5.81 -8.45
C THR A 182 -7.11 -5.89 -8.46
N SER A 183 -7.78 -5.29 -7.47
CA SER A 183 -9.21 -5.00 -7.47
C SER A 183 -9.54 -3.65 -8.13
N ILE A 184 -10.74 -3.51 -8.70
CA ILE A 184 -11.17 -2.23 -9.31
C ILE A 184 -11.21 -1.10 -8.28
N VAL A 185 -11.64 -1.44 -7.06
CA VAL A 185 -11.92 -0.48 -6.00
C VAL A 185 -11.36 -0.98 -4.68
N GLN A 186 -11.17 -0.05 -3.75
CA GLN A 186 -10.81 -0.31 -2.36
C GLN A 186 -11.97 0.13 -1.47
N ARG A 187 -12.11 -0.49 -0.29
CA ARG A 187 -13.16 -0.15 0.69
C ARG A 187 -13.27 1.36 0.96
N GLY A 188 -12.15 2.06 1.07
CA GLY A 188 -12.14 3.51 1.33
C GLY A 188 -12.85 4.36 0.27
N LYS A 189 -12.85 3.93 -0.99
CA LYS A 189 -13.58 4.62 -2.07
C LYS A 189 -15.09 4.43 -1.97
N ILE A 190 -15.52 3.26 -1.50
CA ILE A 190 -16.94 2.98 -1.20
C ILE A 190 -17.40 3.82 0.01
N GLU A 191 -16.56 3.94 1.05
CA GLU A 191 -16.80 4.86 2.18
C GLU A 191 -16.95 6.31 1.72
N TYR A 192 -16.15 6.74 0.74
CA TYR A 192 -16.29 8.07 0.13
C TYR A 192 -17.64 8.25 -0.59
N TYR A 193 -18.05 7.29 -1.43
CA TYR A 193 -19.37 7.35 -2.09
C TYR A 193 -20.51 7.39 -1.07
N ALA A 194 -20.46 6.56 -0.03
CA ALA A 194 -21.45 6.55 1.04
C ALA A 194 -21.54 7.90 1.78
N ARG A 195 -20.41 8.55 2.07
CA ARG A 195 -20.36 9.90 2.69
C ARG A 195 -20.95 10.97 1.79
N MET A 196 -20.76 10.86 0.48
CA MET A 196 -21.34 11.78 -0.50
C MET A 196 -22.82 11.49 -0.81
N GLY A 197 -23.40 10.43 -0.27
CA GLY A 197 -24.74 9.98 -0.65
C GLY A 197 -24.83 9.50 -2.11
N LYS A 198 -23.73 8.99 -2.67
CA LYS A 198 -23.66 8.47 -4.03
C LYS A 198 -23.60 6.94 -4.04
N ASP A 199 -24.12 6.35 -5.11
CA ASP A 199 -23.98 4.92 -5.38
C ASP A 199 -22.57 4.58 -5.85
N THR A 200 -22.14 3.37 -5.51
CA THR A 200 -20.93 2.73 -6.06
C THR A 200 -21.24 2.27 -7.48
N PRO A 201 -20.38 2.57 -8.47
CA PRO A 201 -20.59 2.13 -9.84
C PRO A 201 -20.78 0.62 -9.95
N ALA A 202 -21.71 0.20 -10.81
CA ALA A 202 -21.97 -1.22 -11.06
C ALA A 202 -20.70 -1.93 -11.57
N GLY A 203 -20.52 -3.18 -11.12
CA GLY A 203 -19.40 -4.03 -11.51
C GLY A 203 -18.17 -3.93 -10.61
N MET A 204 -18.13 -2.98 -9.67
CA MET A 204 -17.04 -2.87 -8.69
C MET A 204 -17.18 -3.84 -7.51
N VAL A 205 -18.40 -4.26 -7.20
CA VAL A 205 -18.75 -5.12 -6.06
C VAL A 205 -19.79 -6.13 -6.50
N ILE A 206 -19.64 -7.38 -6.06
CA ILE A 206 -20.55 -8.50 -6.30
C ILE A 206 -21.22 -8.92 -4.99
N GLY A 207 -22.52 -9.16 -5.05
CA GLY A 207 -23.27 -9.80 -3.96
C GLY A 207 -23.25 -11.33 -4.06
N ARG A 208 -23.66 -12.00 -2.98
CA ARG A 208 -23.82 -13.47 -2.94
C ARG A 208 -24.78 -14.04 -4.00
N ASP A 209 -25.67 -13.22 -4.54
CA ASP A 209 -26.60 -13.58 -5.62
C ASP A 209 -25.95 -13.53 -7.02
N GLY A 210 -24.65 -13.22 -7.11
CA GLY A 210 -23.91 -13.11 -8.36
C GLY A 210 -24.11 -11.78 -9.09
N LYS A 211 -24.88 -10.84 -8.53
CA LYS A 211 -25.22 -9.58 -9.19
C LYS A 211 -24.34 -8.42 -8.69
N PRO A 212 -24.09 -7.40 -9.53
CA PRO A 212 -23.46 -6.17 -9.08
C PRO A 212 -24.26 -5.49 -7.96
N GLN A 213 -23.58 -5.04 -6.90
CA GLN A 213 -24.17 -4.17 -5.89
C GLN A 213 -23.74 -2.72 -6.11
N THR A 214 -24.66 -1.77 -5.89
CA THR A 214 -24.41 -0.33 -6.07
C THR A 214 -24.72 0.54 -4.85
N ASP A 215 -25.61 0.14 -3.94
CA ASP A 215 -25.89 0.90 -2.71
C ASP A 215 -24.66 0.91 -1.80
N SER A 216 -23.96 2.04 -1.74
CA SER A 216 -22.70 2.20 -0.99
C SER A 216 -22.84 1.88 0.50
N LYS A 217 -23.98 2.20 1.14
CA LYS A 217 -24.19 1.94 2.57
C LYS A 217 -24.47 0.46 2.81
N LYS A 218 -25.25 -0.18 1.93
CA LYS A 218 -25.48 -1.62 1.97
C LYS A 218 -24.18 -2.39 1.75
N ILE A 219 -23.41 -2.05 0.72
CA ILE A 219 -22.11 -2.66 0.42
C ILE A 219 -21.19 -2.63 1.64
N LEU A 220 -21.07 -1.50 2.33
CA LEU A 220 -20.17 -1.41 3.51
C LEU A 220 -20.60 -2.31 4.67
N ARG A 221 -21.90 -2.59 4.82
CA ARG A 221 -22.41 -3.57 5.80
C ARG A 221 -22.11 -4.99 5.33
N ASP A 222 -22.45 -5.30 4.08
CA ASP A 222 -22.30 -6.63 3.47
C ASP A 222 -20.82 -7.07 3.39
N LEU A 223 -19.89 -6.13 3.18
CA LEU A 223 -18.45 -6.41 3.22
C LEU A 223 -17.96 -6.84 4.62
N ASN A 224 -18.66 -6.46 5.70
CA ASN A 224 -18.29 -6.90 7.05
C ASN A 224 -18.87 -8.29 7.39
N THR A 225 -20.01 -8.66 6.77
CA THR A 225 -20.66 -9.96 6.99
C THR A 225 -20.23 -11.03 5.98
N GLY A 226 -19.54 -10.64 4.91
CA GLY A 226 -19.15 -11.55 3.82
C GLY A 226 -20.27 -11.83 2.82
N ASP A 227 -21.27 -10.96 2.77
CA ASP A 227 -22.40 -11.00 1.82
C ASP A 227 -22.10 -10.25 0.51
N ALA A 228 -20.98 -9.53 0.48
CA ALA A 228 -20.42 -8.90 -0.71
C ALA A 228 -18.90 -9.11 -0.80
N ALA A 229 -18.39 -9.04 -2.03
CA ALA A 229 -16.97 -9.08 -2.35
C ALA A 229 -16.61 -8.02 -3.39
N LEU A 230 -15.38 -7.52 -3.35
CA LEU A 230 -14.85 -6.64 -4.37
C LEU A 230 -14.59 -7.42 -5.67
N ALA A 231 -14.77 -6.75 -6.81
CA ALA A 231 -14.44 -7.32 -8.10
C ALA A 231 -12.97 -7.08 -8.49
N PRO A 232 -12.31 -8.05 -9.16
CA PRO A 232 -10.98 -7.87 -9.73
C PRO A 232 -11.00 -6.85 -10.87
N LEU A 233 -9.83 -6.30 -11.23
CA LEU A 233 -9.67 -5.46 -12.42
C LEU A 233 -10.24 -6.19 -13.66
N GLY A 234 -11.12 -5.50 -14.39
CA GLY A 234 -11.90 -6.12 -15.47
C GLY A 234 -13.27 -6.65 -15.04
N GLY A 235 -13.66 -6.52 -13.77
CA GLY A 235 -15.02 -6.74 -13.31
C GLY A 235 -15.31 -8.17 -12.87
N ILE A 236 -16.60 -8.45 -12.71
CA ILE A 236 -17.13 -9.68 -12.09
C ILE A 236 -16.94 -10.93 -12.96
N GLY A 237 -16.99 -10.77 -14.28
CA GLY A 237 -17.01 -11.86 -15.26
C GLY A 237 -16.07 -11.61 -16.43
N GLU A 238 -16.24 -12.37 -17.50
CA GLU A 238 -15.36 -12.32 -18.68
C GLU A 238 -15.66 -11.16 -19.63
N GLU A 239 -16.88 -10.61 -19.62
CA GLU A 239 -17.31 -9.55 -20.54
C GLU A 239 -16.40 -8.32 -20.51
N MET A 240 -15.97 -7.92 -19.31
CA MET A 240 -15.03 -6.83 -19.09
C MET A 240 -13.60 -7.32 -18.78
N ALA A 241 -13.34 -8.61 -19.02
CA ALA A 241 -12.08 -9.31 -18.78
C ALA A 241 -11.62 -9.41 -17.32
N GLY A 242 -12.54 -9.66 -16.39
CA GLY A 242 -12.27 -9.82 -14.95
C GLY A 242 -11.25 -10.90 -14.61
N TYR A 243 -11.15 -11.93 -15.45
CA TYR A 243 -10.14 -12.99 -15.32
C TYR A 243 -8.70 -12.46 -15.38
N LYS A 244 -8.46 -11.30 -16.02
CA LYS A 244 -7.12 -10.68 -16.08
C LYS A 244 -6.72 -10.12 -14.71
N GLY A 245 -7.59 -9.30 -14.09
CA GLY A 245 -7.35 -8.79 -12.74
C GLY A 245 -7.29 -9.91 -11.71
N TYR A 246 -8.15 -10.92 -11.84
CA TYR A 246 -8.11 -12.12 -10.99
C TYR A 246 -6.79 -12.87 -11.14
N GLY A 247 -6.30 -13.04 -12.38
CA GLY A 247 -4.99 -13.63 -12.66
C GLY A 247 -3.84 -12.87 -12.00
N TYR A 248 -3.82 -11.53 -12.11
CA TYR A 248 -2.82 -10.70 -11.42
C TYR A 248 -2.93 -10.80 -9.90
N ALA A 249 -4.15 -10.77 -9.34
CA ALA A 249 -4.37 -10.92 -7.90
C ALA A 249 -3.85 -12.27 -7.38
N THR A 250 -4.07 -13.33 -8.15
CA THR A 250 -3.61 -14.69 -7.84
C THR A 250 -2.08 -14.80 -7.96
N ALA A 251 -1.47 -14.17 -8.97
CA ALA A 251 -0.02 -14.13 -9.09
C ALA A 251 0.62 -13.45 -7.87
N VAL A 252 0.08 -12.31 -7.43
CA VAL A 252 0.55 -11.63 -6.21
C VAL A 252 0.36 -12.51 -4.96
N GLU A 253 -0.78 -13.20 -4.82
CA GLU A 253 -1.02 -14.12 -3.70
C GLU A 253 0.04 -15.22 -3.65
N ILE A 254 0.29 -15.87 -4.79
CA ILE A 254 1.27 -16.96 -4.92
C ILE A 254 2.69 -16.44 -4.65
N LEU A 255 3.10 -15.32 -5.23
CA LEU A 255 4.43 -14.76 -5.01
C LEU A 255 4.64 -14.32 -3.54
N SER A 256 3.58 -13.87 -2.87
CA SER A 256 3.62 -13.45 -1.47
C SER A 256 3.69 -14.61 -0.48
N ALA A 257 3.12 -15.78 -0.83
CA ALA A 257 3.03 -16.92 0.08
C ALA A 257 3.91 -18.13 -0.31
N ALA A 258 3.98 -18.49 -1.59
CA ALA A 258 4.57 -19.75 -2.01
C ALA A 258 6.10 -19.80 -1.86
N PHE A 259 6.80 -18.66 -2.05
CA PHE A 259 8.26 -18.63 -1.85
C PHE A 259 8.68 -18.83 -0.39
N THR A 260 7.81 -18.47 0.55
CA THR A 260 8.05 -18.60 1.99
C THR A 260 7.43 -19.88 2.56
N GLY A 261 6.49 -20.50 1.84
CA GLY A 261 5.61 -21.54 2.40
C GLY A 261 4.61 -20.95 3.40
N GLY A 262 4.33 -19.65 3.32
CA GLY A 262 3.51 -18.91 4.26
C GLY A 262 1.99 -19.08 4.05
N PRO A 263 1.18 -18.49 4.94
CA PRO A 263 -0.27 -18.53 4.85
C PRO A 263 -0.79 -17.71 3.66
N PHE A 264 -2.00 -18.06 3.21
CA PHE A 264 -2.66 -17.45 2.06
C PHE A 264 -4.17 -17.44 2.22
N MET A 265 -4.84 -16.54 1.48
CA MET A 265 -6.30 -16.43 1.43
C MET A 265 -6.94 -16.37 2.83
N LYS A 266 -7.87 -17.27 3.16
CA LYS A 266 -8.62 -17.28 4.44
C LYS A 266 -7.73 -17.42 5.69
N ALA A 267 -6.53 -17.96 5.55
CA ALA A 267 -5.56 -18.01 6.66
C ALA A 267 -5.09 -16.60 7.08
N LEU A 268 -5.23 -15.60 6.19
CA LEU A 268 -4.89 -14.20 6.43
C LEU A 268 -6.09 -13.38 6.95
N SER A 269 -7.11 -14.02 7.53
CA SER A 269 -8.29 -13.32 8.04
C SER A 269 -7.99 -12.50 9.31
N GLY A 270 -6.93 -12.85 10.04
CA GLY A 270 -6.64 -12.30 11.37
C GLY A 270 -7.59 -12.82 12.46
N ILE A 271 -8.30 -13.93 12.19
CA ILE A 271 -9.24 -14.57 13.10
C ILE A 271 -8.80 -16.03 13.33
N GLY A 272 -8.55 -16.36 14.59
CA GLY A 272 -8.16 -17.70 15.03
C GLY A 272 -9.34 -18.68 15.07
N LYS A 273 -9.05 -19.94 15.42
CA LYS A 273 -10.04 -21.04 15.36
C LYS A 273 -11.21 -20.84 16.31
N ASN A 274 -11.04 -20.07 17.40
CA ASN A 274 -12.07 -19.80 18.39
C ASN A 274 -12.68 -18.39 18.23
N GLY A 275 -12.40 -17.70 17.11
CA GLY A 275 -12.89 -16.35 16.84
C GLY A 275 -12.06 -15.22 17.47
N GLU A 276 -10.96 -15.56 18.15
CA GLU A 276 -10.01 -14.60 18.70
C GLU A 276 -9.25 -13.85 17.60
N LYS A 277 -8.84 -12.61 17.89
CA LYS A 277 -8.00 -11.85 16.97
C LYS A 277 -6.57 -12.39 17.05
N ILE A 278 -5.97 -12.66 15.90
CA ILE A 278 -4.58 -13.12 15.75
C ILE A 278 -3.84 -12.24 14.73
N PRO A 279 -2.50 -12.28 14.69
CA PRO A 279 -1.76 -11.64 13.60
C PRO A 279 -2.22 -12.13 12.23
N PHE A 280 -2.08 -11.26 11.23
CA PHE A 280 -2.51 -11.57 9.86
C PHE A 280 -1.53 -12.49 9.13
N HIS A 281 -0.26 -12.53 9.57
CA HIS A 281 0.82 -13.31 8.97
C HIS A 281 1.00 -13.03 7.46
N LEU A 282 0.90 -11.76 7.05
CA LEU A 282 0.98 -11.37 5.65
C LEU A 282 2.35 -11.70 5.07
N GLY A 283 2.35 -11.99 3.77
CA GLY A 283 3.53 -12.22 2.95
C GLY A 283 3.77 -11.09 1.96
N HIS A 284 5.04 -10.86 1.63
CA HIS A 284 5.49 -9.82 0.69
C HIS A 284 6.58 -10.35 -0.24
N PHE A 285 6.69 -9.78 -1.43
CA PHE A 285 7.84 -9.98 -2.30
C PHE A 285 8.42 -8.65 -2.78
N PHE A 286 9.74 -8.60 -2.92
CA PHE A 286 10.49 -7.42 -3.34
C PHE A 286 11.57 -7.86 -4.33
N PHE A 287 11.45 -7.43 -5.58
CA PHE A 287 12.43 -7.68 -6.63
C PHE A 287 13.05 -6.37 -7.09
N ALA A 288 14.37 -6.38 -7.25
CA ALA A 288 15.13 -5.30 -7.82
C ALA A 288 15.97 -5.82 -9.00
N ILE A 289 16.01 -5.05 -10.08
CA ILE A 289 16.77 -5.36 -11.30
C ILE A 289 17.62 -4.14 -11.62
N ASP A 290 18.94 -4.30 -11.58
CA ASP A 290 19.87 -3.19 -11.80
C ASP A 290 20.03 -2.88 -13.28
N THR A 291 19.75 -1.63 -13.68
CA THR A 291 19.79 -1.21 -15.08
C THR A 291 21.21 -1.17 -15.65
N GLU A 292 22.22 -0.98 -14.80
CA GLU A 292 23.65 -1.00 -15.16
C GLU A 292 24.13 -2.37 -15.63
N HIS A 293 23.46 -3.45 -15.23
CA HIS A 293 23.76 -4.79 -15.72
C HIS A 293 23.18 -5.08 -17.12
N PHE A 294 22.49 -4.12 -17.72
CA PHE A 294 21.98 -4.16 -19.10
C PHE A 294 22.68 -3.11 -19.96
N MET A 295 21.94 -2.15 -20.52
CA MET A 295 22.47 -1.09 -21.39
C MET A 295 22.90 0.17 -20.61
N GLY A 296 22.79 0.17 -19.28
CA GLY A 296 23.12 1.32 -18.44
C GLY A 296 21.90 2.16 -18.05
N GLU A 297 21.98 2.79 -16.88
CA GLU A 297 20.92 3.60 -16.28
C GLU A 297 20.53 4.79 -17.17
N VAL A 298 21.52 5.45 -17.77
CA VAL A 298 21.30 6.62 -18.65
C VAL A 298 20.41 6.26 -19.84
N ILE A 299 20.70 5.14 -20.51
CA ILE A 299 19.92 4.67 -21.67
C ILE A 299 18.52 4.24 -21.22
N PHE A 300 18.43 3.53 -20.09
CA PHE A 300 17.15 3.10 -19.54
C PHE A 300 16.25 4.30 -19.22
N ARG A 301 16.74 5.27 -18.43
CA ARG A 301 15.99 6.46 -18.02
C ARG A 301 15.48 7.25 -19.21
N LYS A 302 16.34 7.47 -20.20
CA LYS A 302 15.97 8.18 -21.43
C LYS A 302 14.89 7.44 -22.21
N THR A 303 15.04 6.13 -22.39
CA THR A 303 14.07 5.32 -23.12
C THR A 303 12.72 5.28 -22.41
N ALA A 304 12.72 5.06 -21.08
CA ALA A 304 11.50 5.05 -20.27
C ALA A 304 10.79 6.42 -20.30
N GLY A 305 11.54 7.52 -20.18
CA GLY A 305 11.00 8.87 -20.30
C GLY A 305 10.44 9.18 -21.68
N ASP A 306 11.13 8.76 -22.75
CA ASP A 306 10.66 8.94 -24.13
C ASP A 306 9.33 8.18 -24.37
N ILE A 307 9.20 6.96 -23.83
CA ILE A 307 7.93 6.21 -23.85
C ILE A 307 6.83 6.99 -23.12
N CYS A 308 7.09 7.45 -21.89
CA CYS A 308 6.13 8.22 -21.10
C CYS A 308 5.68 9.49 -21.81
N ARG A 309 6.63 10.26 -22.39
CA ARG A 309 6.32 11.45 -23.20
C ARG A 309 5.49 11.12 -24.43
N ALA A 310 5.83 10.07 -25.17
CA ALA A 310 5.09 9.65 -26.36
C ALA A 310 3.64 9.26 -26.03
N LEU A 311 3.41 8.53 -24.93
CA LEU A 311 2.07 8.19 -24.45
C LEU A 311 1.25 9.45 -24.13
N ARG A 312 1.83 10.42 -23.43
CA ARG A 312 1.13 11.69 -23.09
C ARG A 312 0.91 12.60 -24.30
N ALA A 313 1.73 12.46 -25.34
CA ALA A 313 1.59 13.19 -26.59
C ALA A 313 0.45 12.69 -27.49
N SER A 314 -0.05 11.47 -27.27
CA SER A 314 -1.16 10.88 -28.05
C SER A 314 -2.38 11.79 -28.16
N ALA A 315 -3.20 11.55 -29.19
CA ALA A 315 -4.51 12.19 -29.33
C ALA A 315 -5.35 11.93 -28.06
N LYS A 316 -5.98 12.98 -27.54
CA LYS A 316 -6.76 12.95 -26.31
C LYS A 316 -8.21 12.60 -26.66
N ALA A 317 -8.88 11.87 -25.78
CA ALA A 317 -10.31 11.65 -25.90
C ALA A 317 -11.07 12.99 -25.81
N PRO A 318 -12.21 13.17 -26.51
CA PRO A 318 -13.04 14.36 -26.37
C PRO A 318 -13.39 14.65 -24.91
N GLY A 319 -13.21 15.90 -24.48
CA GLY A 319 -13.44 16.33 -23.09
C GLY A 319 -12.33 16.00 -22.10
N CYS A 320 -11.21 15.40 -22.55
CA CYS A 320 -10.03 15.18 -21.72
C CYS A 320 -8.90 16.13 -22.09
N ASP A 321 -8.42 16.93 -21.14
CA ASP A 321 -7.39 17.95 -21.40
C ASP A 321 -5.97 17.37 -21.55
N ARG A 322 -5.70 16.22 -20.90
CA ARG A 322 -4.39 15.57 -20.91
C ARG A 322 -4.46 14.07 -20.61
N ILE A 323 -3.36 13.38 -20.92
CA ILE A 323 -3.11 11.98 -20.57
C ILE A 323 -2.03 11.97 -19.48
N TYR A 324 -2.17 11.09 -18.49
CA TYR A 324 -1.21 10.89 -17.41
C TYR A 324 -0.43 9.60 -17.59
N THR A 325 0.79 9.54 -17.06
CA THR A 325 1.53 8.30 -16.81
C THR A 325 1.58 7.97 -15.32
N ALA A 326 1.85 6.72 -14.97
CA ALA A 326 1.84 6.27 -13.59
C ALA A 326 2.88 7.02 -12.73
N GLY A 327 2.47 7.52 -11.56
CA GLY A 327 3.30 8.34 -10.66
C GLY A 327 3.17 9.85 -10.87
N GLU A 328 2.62 10.31 -12.00
CA GLU A 328 2.54 11.74 -12.33
C GLU A 328 1.53 12.49 -11.42
N LYS A 329 0.36 11.88 -11.14
CA LYS A 329 -0.65 12.47 -10.25
C LYS A 329 -0.14 12.57 -8.82
N GLU A 330 0.58 11.55 -8.37
CA GLU A 330 1.19 11.48 -7.06
C GLU A 330 2.32 12.52 -6.92
N PHE A 331 3.10 12.74 -7.99
CA PHE A 331 4.11 13.78 -8.05
C PHE A 331 3.50 15.18 -7.99
N GLU A 332 2.47 15.46 -8.78
CA GLU A 332 1.74 16.74 -8.73
C GLU A 332 1.14 16.98 -7.33
N CYS A 333 0.57 15.95 -6.71
CA CYS A 333 0.04 16.05 -5.35
C CYS A 333 1.13 16.37 -4.32
N ARG A 334 2.31 15.76 -4.45
CA ARG A 334 3.48 16.07 -3.61
C ARG A 334 3.88 17.54 -3.71
N LEU A 335 3.96 18.06 -4.94
CA LEU A 335 4.31 19.47 -5.15
C LEU A 335 3.26 20.41 -4.55
N ALA A 336 1.98 20.06 -4.69
CA ALA A 336 0.87 20.83 -4.12
C ALA A 336 0.84 20.77 -2.59
N ARG A 337 1.30 19.67 -1.98
CA ARG A 337 1.34 19.46 -0.52
C ARG A 337 2.67 19.86 0.11
N LYS A 338 3.45 20.77 -0.48
CA LYS A 338 4.75 21.19 0.08
C LYS A 338 4.67 21.75 1.51
N ASP A 339 3.53 22.34 1.88
CA ASP A 339 3.36 23.08 3.14
C ASP A 339 2.88 22.19 4.31
N GLY A 340 2.42 20.96 4.03
CA GLY A 340 1.95 20.04 5.07
C GLY A 340 0.87 19.08 4.60
N VAL A 341 0.31 18.34 5.55
CA VAL A 341 -0.76 17.36 5.34
C VAL A 341 -2.11 17.95 5.78
N PRO A 342 -3.14 17.93 4.90
CA PRO A 342 -4.51 18.23 5.31
C PRO A 342 -5.07 17.11 6.20
N ILE A 343 -5.57 17.46 7.38
CA ILE A 343 -6.14 16.50 8.35
C ILE A 343 -7.63 16.76 8.51
N ASN A 344 -8.45 15.73 8.30
CA ASN A 344 -9.89 15.78 8.52
C ASN A 344 -10.26 15.69 10.01
N GLU A 345 -11.44 16.18 10.39
CA GLU A 345 -11.90 16.27 11.79
C GLU A 345 -11.82 14.94 12.56
N SER A 346 -12.10 13.81 11.91
CA SER A 346 -12.02 12.50 12.58
C SER A 346 -10.60 12.21 13.02
N VAL A 347 -9.63 12.51 12.15
CA VAL A 347 -8.21 12.25 12.41
C VAL A 347 -7.62 13.30 13.34
N GLN A 348 -8.10 14.55 13.31
CA GLN A 348 -7.75 15.56 14.31
C GLN A 348 -8.02 15.06 15.74
N LYS A 349 -9.22 14.50 15.97
CA LYS A 349 -9.60 13.90 17.26
C LYS A 349 -8.71 12.72 17.63
N GLU A 350 -8.35 11.87 16.67
CA GLU A 350 -7.44 10.73 16.90
C GLU A 350 -6.03 11.21 17.29
N LEU A 351 -5.48 12.22 16.60
CA LEU A 351 -4.15 12.75 16.90
C LEU A 351 -4.10 13.40 18.28
N ILE A 352 -5.12 14.18 18.66
CA ILE A 352 -5.25 14.76 20.00
C ILE A 352 -5.32 13.65 21.06
N ALA A 353 -6.15 12.63 20.85
CA ALA A 353 -6.29 11.53 21.79
C ALA A 353 -4.97 10.76 21.99
N ILE A 354 -4.21 10.51 20.91
CA ILE A 354 -2.89 9.87 20.99
C ILE A 354 -1.90 10.75 21.74
N ARG A 355 -1.87 12.06 21.43
CA ARG A 355 -0.99 13.03 22.10
C ARG A 355 -1.23 13.00 23.62
N ASP A 356 -2.49 13.13 24.01
CA ASP A 356 -2.88 13.23 25.41
C ASP A 356 -2.63 11.92 26.17
N GLU A 357 -2.91 10.77 25.53
CA GLU A 357 -2.60 9.45 26.08
C GLU A 357 -1.11 9.25 26.38
N LEU A 358 -0.24 9.70 25.46
CA LEU A 358 1.21 9.55 25.58
C LEU A 358 1.90 10.70 26.32
N GLY A 359 1.15 11.73 26.73
CA GLY A 359 1.71 12.92 27.37
C GLY A 359 2.66 13.74 26.48
N LEU A 360 2.48 13.71 25.15
CA LEU A 360 3.34 14.40 24.18
C LEU A 360 3.01 15.90 24.09
N THR A 361 3.12 16.62 25.22
CA THR A 361 2.67 18.01 25.40
C THR A 361 3.47 19.04 24.58
N GLN A 362 4.60 18.65 24.00
CA GLN A 362 5.37 19.47 23.06
C GLN A 362 4.66 19.70 21.72
N TYR A 363 3.61 18.92 21.39
CA TYR A 363 2.85 19.08 20.15
C TYR A 363 1.53 19.82 20.37
N ARG A 364 1.34 20.92 19.65
CA ARG A 364 0.06 21.60 19.50
C ARG A 364 -0.24 21.71 18.01
N PHE A 365 -1.43 21.29 17.61
CA PHE A 365 -1.83 21.26 16.22
C PHE A 365 -2.57 22.54 15.83
N PRO A 366 -2.42 23.01 14.57
CA PRO A 366 -3.03 24.25 14.09
C PRO A 366 -4.58 24.25 14.05
N PHE A 367 -5.21 23.08 14.19
CA PHE A 367 -6.68 22.95 14.27
C PHE A 367 -7.22 23.04 15.70
N GLU A 368 -6.35 23.20 16.70
CA GLU A 368 -6.74 23.40 18.10
C GLU A 368 -6.92 24.89 18.47
N ASP A 369 -6.58 25.79 17.55
CA ASP A 369 -6.64 27.25 17.72
C ASP A 369 -7.93 27.87 17.17
#